data_AF-A0A233RK10-F1
#
_entry.id   AF-A0A233RK10-F1
#
_cell.length_a   1.000
_cell.length_b   1.000
_cell.length_c   1.000
_cell.angle_alpha   90.00
_cell.angle_beta   90.00
_cell.angle_gamma   90.00
#
_symmetry.space_group_name_H-M   'P 1'
#
loop_
_entity.id
_entity.type
_entity.pdbx_description
1 polymer ?
#
loop_
_entity_poly.entity_id
_entity_poly.type
_entity_poly.pdbx_seq_one_letter_code
_entity_poly.pdbx_strand_id
1 'polypeptide(L)' 'MIIHNHSSGRLKSCPQCSNSEGKHVFYAYESFGMRTMEDGSTIVQSWCPGCRSNAKPQTQPIATC' A
#
# COMPACT_ATOMS: atom_id res chain seq x y z
N MET A 1 -5.05 -5.33 13.42
CA MET A 1 -4.67 -4.48 12.25
C MET A 1 -5.24 -3.09 12.54
N ILE A 2 -4.40 -2.15 12.96
CA ILE A 2 -4.84 -0.82 13.40
C ILE A 2 -4.99 0.06 12.14
N ILE A 3 -6.21 0.49 11.81
CA ILE A 3 -6.48 1.41 10.70
C ILE A 3 -6.65 2.80 11.32
N HIS A 4 -5.69 3.70 11.10
CA HIS A 4 -5.81 5.11 11.47
C HIS A 4 -6.72 5.80 10.44
N ASN A 5 -7.88 6.28 10.89
CA ASN A 5 -8.86 6.99 10.07
C ASN A 5 -8.59 8.50 10.17
N HIS A 6 -7.95 9.07 9.15
CA HIS A 6 -7.93 10.51 8.93
C HIS A 6 -8.83 10.79 7.71
N SER A 7 -9.72 11.76 7.87
CA SER A 7 -10.83 12.09 6.98
C SER A 7 -10.48 11.98 5.49
N SER A 8 -11.25 11.15 4.77
CA SER A 8 -11.32 11.07 3.29
C SER A 8 -10.21 10.33 2.53
N GLY A 9 -9.50 9.37 3.14
CA GLY A 9 -8.64 8.47 2.36
C GLY A 9 -8.04 7.37 3.21
N ARG A 10 -8.45 6.11 3.00
CA ARG A 10 -7.77 4.98 3.63
C ARG A 10 -6.30 5.00 3.20
N LEU A 11 -5.38 5.03 4.16
CA LEU A 11 -3.96 4.84 3.90
C LEU A 11 -3.58 3.40 4.23
N LYS A 12 -2.64 2.84 3.46
CA LYS A 12 -2.13 1.49 3.67
C LYS A 12 -0.61 1.52 3.57
N SER A 13 0.06 0.86 4.51
CA SER A 13 1.50 0.74 4.49
C SER A 13 1.96 -0.32 3.50
N CYS A 14 3.05 -0.04 2.78
CA CYS A 14 3.71 -1.05 1.96
C CYS A 14 4.82 -1.72 2.79
N PRO A 15 4.78 -3.03 3.03
CA PRO A 15 5.76 -3.71 3.86
C PRO A 15 7.17 -3.66 3.25
N GLN A 16 7.30 -3.75 1.92
CA GLN A 16 8.61 -3.70 1.26
C GLN A 16 9.25 -2.32 1.33
N CYS A 17 8.50 -1.24 1.04
CA CYS A 17 9.01 0.12 1.24
C CYS A 17 9.34 0.39 2.71
N SER A 18 8.48 -0.07 3.63
CA SER A 18 8.70 0.15 5.05
C SER A 18 9.97 -0.54 5.56
N ASN A 19 10.20 -1.78 5.12
CA ASN A 19 11.41 -2.52 5.45
C ASN A 19 12.67 -1.89 4.82
N SER A 20 12.56 -1.39 3.58
CA SER A 20 13.69 -0.76 2.87
C SER A 20 14.10 0.58 3.49
N GLU A 21 13.15 1.36 4.01
CA GLU A 21 13.44 2.66 4.64
C GLU A 21 13.59 2.60 6.16
N GLY A 22 13.27 1.47 6.80
CA GLY A 22 13.31 1.32 8.25
C GLY A 22 12.23 2.12 9.01
N LYS A 23 11.19 2.60 8.31
CA LYS A 23 10.09 3.41 8.84
C LYS A 23 8.77 2.99 8.17
N HIS A 24 7.62 3.26 8.76
CA HIS A 24 6.34 2.90 8.14
C HIS A 24 6.02 3.83 6.98
N VAL A 25 5.99 3.30 5.76
CA VAL A 25 5.70 4.06 4.53
C VAL A 25 4.27 3.81 4.07
N PHE A 26 3.45 4.85 4.09
CA PHE A 26 2.02 4.80 3.75
C PHE A 26 1.72 5.39 2.38
N TYR A 27 0.83 4.72 1.64
CA TYR A 27 0.28 5.18 0.37
C TYR A 27 -1.25 5.17 0.42
N ALA A 28 -1.90 5.82 -0.54
CA ALA A 28 -3.35 5.74 -0.69
C ALA A 28 -3.75 4.29 -0.93
N TYR A 29 -4.78 3.84 -0.20
CA TYR A 29 -5.31 2.49 -0.30
C TYR A 29 -5.73 2.14 -1.73
N GLU A 30 -6.32 3.11 -2.44
CA GLU A 30 -6.76 2.95 -3.83
C GLU A 30 -5.58 2.74 -4.79
N SER A 31 -4.40 3.28 -4.49
CA SER A 31 -3.21 3.11 -5.33
C SER A 31 -2.62 1.69 -5.29
N PHE A 32 -2.94 0.88 -4.29
CA PHE A 32 -2.50 -0.52 -4.25
C PHE A 32 -3.17 -1.35 -5.35
N GLY A 33 -4.36 -0.93 -5.79
CA GLY A 33 -5.21 -1.71 -6.68
C GLY A 33 -5.79 -2.95 -6.00
N MET A 34 -6.64 -3.65 -6.74
CA MET A 34 -7.33 -4.84 -6.29
C MET A 34 -6.81 -6.09 -7.02
N ARG A 35 -6.95 -7.28 -6.43
CA ARG A 35 -6.84 -8.59 -7.08
C ARG A 35 -8.11 -9.37 -6.82
N THR A 36 -8.53 -10.10 -7.82
CA THR A 36 -9.48 -11.20 -7.66
C THR A 36 -8.72 -12.44 -7.20
N MET A 37 -9.20 -13.10 -6.15
CA MET A 37 -8.71 -14.38 -5.66
C MET A 37 -9.38 -15.52 -6.42
N GLU A 38 -8.83 -16.73 -6.27
CA GLU A 38 -9.35 -17.92 -6.95
C GLU A 38 -10.80 -18.26 -6.55
N ASP A 39 -11.23 -17.88 -5.34
CA ASP A 39 -12.62 -18.03 -4.89
C ASP A 39 -13.58 -16.96 -5.48
N GLY A 40 -13.06 -16.02 -6.27
CA GLY A 40 -13.82 -14.90 -6.84
C GLY A 40 -13.88 -13.66 -5.94
N SER A 41 -13.39 -13.73 -4.69
CA SER A 41 -13.33 -12.56 -3.82
C SER A 41 -12.33 -11.52 -4.32
N THR A 42 -12.64 -10.23 -4.17
CA THR A 42 -11.73 -9.14 -4.57
C THR A 42 -11.11 -8.50 -3.34
N ILE A 43 -9.78 -8.52 -3.23
CA ILE A 43 -9.03 -7.93 -2.12
C ILE A 43 -7.99 -6.93 -2.60
N VAL A 44 -7.65 -5.98 -1.73
CA VAL A 44 -6.56 -5.03 -1.98
C VAL A 44 -5.22 -5.76 -2.03
N GLN A 45 -4.31 -5.25 -2.86
CA GLN A 45 -2.97 -5.80 -2.97
C GLN A 45 -2.14 -5.57 -1.69
N SER A 46 -1.19 -6.47 -1.43
CA SER A 46 -0.31 -6.36 -0.27
C SER A 46 0.76 -5.28 -0.42
N TRP A 47 1.22 -5.01 -1.65
CA TRP A 47 2.34 -4.11 -1.95
C TRP A 47 1.92 -2.93 -2.82
N CYS A 48 2.63 -1.80 -2.72
CA CYS A 48 2.40 -0.62 -3.54
C CYS A 48 2.72 -0.92 -5.02
N PRO A 49 2.21 -0.12 -5.98
CA PRO A 49 2.36 -0.40 -7.41
C PRO A 49 3.83 -0.49 -7.84
N GLY A 50 4.73 0.33 -7.28
CA GLY A 50 6.16 0.24 -7.56
C GLY A 50 6.76 -1.11 -7.18
N CYS A 51 6.57 -1.54 -5.92
CA CYS A 51 7.07 -2.83 -5.44
C CYS A 51 6.44 -4.02 -6.18
N ARG A 52 5.16 -3.92 -6.61
CA ARG A 52 4.53 -4.98 -7.41
C ARG A 52 5.14 -5.12 -8.80
N SER A 53 5.55 -4.01 -9.41
CA SER A 53 6.18 -4.01 -10.74
C SER A 53 7.69 -4.25 -10.72
N ASN A 54 8.30 -4.53 -9.54
CA ASN A 54 9.76 -4.47 -9.35
C ASN A 54 10.39 -3.16 -9.84
N ALA A 55 9.58 -2.10 -9.93
CA ALA A 55 10.00 -0.78 -10.35
C ALA A 55 10.36 0.05 -9.11
N LYS A 56 11.22 1.05 -9.28
CA LYS A 56 11.38 2.09 -8.24
C LYS A 56 9.99 2.68 -7.93
N PRO A 57 9.67 2.96 -6.65
CA PRO A 57 8.36 3.50 -6.28
C PRO A 57 8.11 4.81 -7.05
N GLN A 58 7.24 4.74 -8.07
CA GLN A 58 6.87 5.90 -8.89
C GLN A 58 5.88 6.81 -8.16
N THR A 59 5.08 6.25 -7.26
CA THR A 59 4.19 6.99 -6.36
C THR A 59 4.94 7.48 -5.13
N GLN A 60 4.86 8.77 -4.85
CA GLN A 60 5.39 9.36 -3.62
C GLN A 60 4.56 8.88 -2.41
N PRO A 61 5.21 8.55 -1.28
CA PRO A 61 4.49 8.18 -0.06
C PRO A 61 3.72 9.38 0.49
N ILE A 62 2.50 9.11 0.97
CA ILE A 62 1.60 10.15 1.52
C ILE A 62 1.98 10.49 2.95
N ALA A 63 2.46 9.50 3.70
CA ALA A 63 2.95 9.69 5.05
C ALA A 63 4.05 8.68 5.36
N THR A 64 4.95 9.07 6.26
CA THR A 64 5.93 8.17 6.87
C THR A 64 5.92 8.35 8.38
N CYS A 65 6.04 7.25 9.13
CA CYS A 65 6.14 7.27 10.60
C CYS A 65 7.35 6.49 11.09
#